data_AF-A0A965CS67-F1
#
_entry.id   AF-A0A965CS67-F1
#
_cell.length_a   1.000
_cell.length_b   1.000
_cell.length_c   1.000
_cell.angle_alpha   90.00
_cell.angle_beta   90.00
_cell.angle_gamma   90.00
#
_symmetry.space_group_name_H-M   'P 1'
#
loop_
_entity.id
_entity.type
_entity.pdbx_description
1 polymer ?
#
loop_
_entity_poly.entity_id
_entity_poly.type
_entity_poly.pdbx_seq_one_letter_code
_entity_poly.pdbx_strand_id
1 'polypeptide(L)'
;KHFDPECLECHVVGLKPWQPPEDTDPQFKKWEGLVGFLSPELTPHMMNVQCENCHGPARAHLLDPNQKLPVSNPGETCVSCHHGSHSPLFDFEKYWPKIQHK
;
A
#
# COMPACT_ATOMS: atom_id res chain seq x y z
N LYS A 1 20.54 -6.35 2.97
CA LYS A 1 19.31 -6.52 2.15
C LYS A 1 18.01 -6.21 2.91
N HIS A 2 17.89 -6.51 4.22
CA HIS A 2 16.65 -6.21 4.99
C HIS A 2 16.31 -4.71 5.18
N PHE A 3 17.26 -3.81 4.94
CA PHE A 3 17.06 -2.35 5.04
C PHE A 3 17.37 -1.65 3.71
N ASP A 4 17.39 -2.40 2.61
CA ASP A 4 17.56 -1.82 1.29
C ASP A 4 16.29 -1.00 0.96
N PRO A 5 16.39 0.32 0.77
CA PRO A 5 15.22 1.14 0.49
C PRO A 5 14.42 0.65 -0.72
N GLU A 6 15.10 0.11 -1.74
CA GLU A 6 14.44 -0.43 -2.94
C GLU A 6 13.59 -1.66 -2.61
N CYS A 7 14.00 -2.46 -1.62
CA CYS A 7 13.23 -3.62 -1.17
C CYS A 7 12.08 -3.21 -0.23
N LEU A 8 12.27 -2.18 0.61
CA LEU A 8 11.26 -1.76 1.57
C LEU A 8 10.02 -1.17 0.89
N GLU A 9 10.17 -0.48 -0.24
CA GLU A 9 9.04 0.14 -0.97
C GLU A 9 7.90 -0.84 -1.31
N CYS A 10 8.24 -2.12 -1.51
CA CYS A 10 7.28 -3.16 -1.90
C CYS A 10 6.95 -4.15 -0.79
N HIS A 11 7.62 -4.07 0.35
CA HIS A 11 7.52 -5.06 1.42
C HIS A 11 7.10 -4.47 2.77
N VAL A 12 6.65 -3.21 2.79
CA VAL A 12 6.05 -2.58 3.97
C VAL A 12 4.89 -1.68 3.56
N VAL A 13 4.07 -1.29 4.54
CA VAL A 13 2.97 -0.33 4.41
C VAL A 13 3.42 1.06 4.87
N GLY A 14 3.12 2.10 4.10
CA GLY A 14 3.29 3.49 4.57
C GLY A 14 4.74 3.95 4.68
N LEU A 15 5.64 3.47 3.83
CA LEU A 15 7.03 3.94 3.77
C LEU A 15 7.13 5.39 3.24
N LYS A 16 6.34 5.72 2.22
CA LYS A 16 6.35 7.04 1.58
C LYS A 16 5.39 7.99 2.30
N PRO A 17 5.72 9.30 2.38
CA PRO A 17 4.81 10.30 2.93
C PRO A 17 3.45 10.24 2.26
N TRP A 18 2.38 10.20 3.05
CA TRP A 18 1.04 10.11 2.50
C TRP A 18 0.64 11.40 1.80
N GLN A 19 0.22 11.27 0.54
CA GLN A 19 -0.31 12.35 -0.27
C GLN A 19 -1.82 12.15 -0.42
N PRO A 20 -2.66 12.99 0.21
CA PRO A 20 -4.11 12.81 0.16
C PRO A 20 -4.64 13.13 -1.25
N PRO A 21 -5.53 12.28 -1.81
CA PRO A 21 -6.35 12.65 -2.96
C PRO A 21 -7.12 13.97 -2.73
N GLU A 22 -7.44 14.70 -3.79
CA GLU A 22 -8.13 16.00 -3.69
C GLU A 22 -9.47 15.91 -2.93
N ASP A 23 -10.18 14.79 -3.09
CA ASP A 23 -11.48 14.49 -2.48
C ASP A 23 -11.38 13.92 -1.04
N THR A 24 -10.18 13.88 -0.47
CA THR A 24 -9.97 13.45 0.92
C THR A 24 -10.74 14.33 1.91
N ASP A 25 -11.50 13.68 2.80
CA ASP A 25 -12.19 14.36 3.90
C ASP A 25 -11.20 15.25 4.70
N PRO A 26 -11.52 16.54 4.92
CA PRO A 26 -10.67 17.47 5.65
C PRO A 26 -10.15 16.95 6.99
N GLN A 27 -10.91 16.10 7.70
CA GLN A 27 -10.50 15.54 8.98
C GLN A 27 -9.21 14.68 8.89
N PHE A 28 -8.93 14.13 7.72
CA PHE A 28 -7.75 13.30 7.48
C PHE A 28 -6.56 14.10 6.95
N LYS A 29 -6.75 15.30 6.38
CA LYS A 29 -5.64 16.13 5.85
C LYS A 29 -4.54 16.45 6.87
N LYS A 30 -4.86 16.41 8.17
CA LYS A 30 -3.85 16.54 9.24
C LYS A 30 -2.74 15.47 9.22
N TRP A 31 -2.93 14.37 8.49
CA TRP A 31 -1.93 13.31 8.33
C TRP A 31 -1.09 13.44 7.06
N GLU A 32 -1.34 14.45 6.22
CA GLU A 32 -0.56 14.72 5.02
C GLU A 32 0.94 14.84 5.34
N GLY A 33 1.77 14.19 4.51
CA GLY A 33 3.23 14.19 4.67
C GLY A 33 3.76 13.27 5.77
N LEU A 34 2.91 12.60 6.55
CA LEU A 34 3.34 11.63 7.55
C LEU A 34 3.57 10.25 6.92
N VAL A 35 4.44 9.47 7.58
CA VAL A 35 4.78 8.08 7.23
C VAL A 35 4.23 7.12 8.28
N GLY A 36 3.94 5.90 7.86
CA GLY A 36 3.47 4.82 8.73
C GLY A 36 4.58 3.89 9.19
N PHE A 37 5.40 3.39 8.26
CA PHE A 37 6.53 2.51 8.58
C PHE A 37 7.76 3.30 9.03
N LEU A 38 8.35 2.91 10.16
CA LEU A 38 9.56 3.50 10.71
C LEU A 38 10.73 2.51 10.70
N SER A 39 10.52 1.31 11.25
CA SER A 39 11.48 0.21 11.21
C SER A 39 10.78 -1.12 11.54
N PRO A 40 11.40 -2.28 11.27
CA PRO A 40 10.88 -3.58 11.69
C PRO A 40 10.68 -3.68 13.22
N GLU A 41 11.50 -2.98 14.01
CA GLU A 41 11.43 -2.99 15.47
C GLU A 41 10.34 -2.06 16.01
N LEU A 42 10.16 -0.88 15.41
CA LEU A 42 9.20 0.13 15.86
C LEU A 42 7.79 -0.10 15.31
N THR A 43 7.69 -0.55 14.07
CA THR A 43 6.43 -0.76 13.35
C THR A 43 6.36 -2.14 12.71
N PRO A 44 6.53 -3.24 13.48
CA PRO A 44 6.55 -4.60 12.94
C PRO A 44 5.23 -4.98 12.23
N HIS A 45 4.12 -4.39 12.66
CA HIS A 45 2.80 -4.61 12.09
C HIS A 45 2.62 -3.99 10.70
N MET A 46 3.51 -3.10 10.29
CA MET A 46 3.52 -2.49 8.95
C MET A 46 4.38 -3.29 7.96
N MET A 47 4.95 -4.42 8.37
CA MET A 47 5.73 -5.30 7.49
C MET A 47 4.82 -6.11 6.55
N ASN A 48 5.40 -6.51 5.42
CA ASN A 48 4.81 -7.27 4.32
C ASN A 48 3.77 -6.49 3.51
N VAL A 49 3.21 -7.16 2.49
CA VAL A 49 2.14 -6.63 1.63
C VAL A 49 0.80 -6.82 2.33
N GLN A 50 0.06 -5.74 2.54
CA GLN A 50 -1.25 -5.70 3.19
C GLN A 50 -2.28 -4.95 2.34
N CYS A 51 -3.49 -4.80 2.87
CA CYS A 51 -4.62 -4.12 2.21
C CYS A 51 -4.21 -2.74 1.67
N GLU A 52 -3.48 -1.99 2.48
CA GLU A 52 -3.09 -0.61 2.23
C GLU A 52 -2.05 -0.45 1.12
N ASN A 53 -1.29 -1.50 0.78
CA ASN A 53 -0.39 -1.46 -0.37
C ASN A 53 -1.15 -1.31 -1.69
N CYS A 54 -2.38 -1.81 -1.75
CA CYS A 54 -3.22 -1.68 -2.95
C CYS A 54 -4.28 -0.60 -2.79
N HIS A 55 -4.87 -0.48 -1.60
CA HIS A 55 -6.05 0.33 -1.37
C HIS A 55 -5.78 1.65 -0.64
N GLY A 56 -4.51 1.96 -0.36
CA GLY A 56 -4.14 3.15 0.42
C GLY A 56 -4.58 3.07 1.89
N PRO A 57 -4.37 4.14 2.67
CA PRO A 57 -4.59 4.10 4.11
C PRO A 57 -6.05 3.84 4.50
N ALA A 58 -6.26 2.82 5.35
CA ALA A 58 -7.60 2.35 5.74
C ALA A 58 -8.22 3.09 6.95
N ARG A 59 -7.69 4.26 7.35
CA ARG A 59 -8.16 4.94 8.58
C ARG A 59 -9.64 5.30 8.52
N ALA A 60 -10.12 5.79 7.39
CA ALA A 60 -11.53 6.15 7.21
C ALA A 60 -12.44 4.91 7.33
N HIS A 61 -11.99 3.77 6.81
CA HIS A 61 -12.71 2.50 6.88
C HIS A 61 -12.87 1.97 8.31
N LEU A 62 -11.91 2.25 9.21
CA LEU A 62 -12.05 1.90 10.63
C LEU A 62 -13.15 2.68 11.35
N LEU A 63 -13.47 3.88 10.86
CA LEU A 63 -14.48 4.76 11.46
C LEU A 63 -15.87 4.51 10.88
N ASP A 64 -15.94 4.17 9.59
CA ASP A 64 -17.15 3.73 8.91
C ASP A 64 -16.83 2.50 8.05
N PRO A 65 -17.23 1.29 8.47
CA PRO A 65 -17.02 0.07 7.68
C PRO A 65 -17.66 0.09 6.29
N ASN A 66 -18.65 0.96 6.06
CA ASN A 66 -19.26 1.15 4.74
C ASN A 66 -18.43 2.04 3.82
N GLN A 67 -17.50 2.82 4.38
CA GLN A 67 -16.53 3.57 3.61
C GLN A 67 -15.59 2.59 2.94
N LYS A 68 -15.76 2.42 1.63
CA LYS A 68 -14.87 1.59 0.82
C LYS A 68 -13.49 2.20 0.79
N LEU A 69 -12.48 1.34 0.82
CA LEU A 69 -11.12 1.79 0.57
C LEU A 69 -10.99 2.24 -0.90
N PRO A 70 -10.10 3.21 -1.18
CA PRO A 70 -9.72 3.54 -2.55
C PRO A 70 -9.42 2.27 -3.34
N VAL A 71 -10.06 2.15 -4.51
CA VAL A 71 -9.77 1.05 -5.44
C VAL A 71 -8.85 1.62 -6.50
N SER A 72 -7.58 1.26 -6.43
CA SER A 72 -6.62 1.50 -7.49
C SER A 72 -6.84 0.51 -8.63
N ASN A 73 -6.38 0.85 -9.83
CA ASN A 73 -6.31 -0.12 -10.92
C ASN A 73 -5.36 -1.26 -10.49
N PRO A 74 -5.84 -2.52 -10.40
CA PRO A 74 -5.00 -3.62 -9.95
C PRO A 74 -3.77 -3.85 -10.82
N GLY A 75 -3.88 -3.67 -12.14
CA GLY A 75 -2.78 -3.83 -13.07
C GLY A 75 -1.64 -2.84 -12.78
N GLU A 76 -1.98 -1.56 -12.65
CA GLU A 76 -1.03 -0.49 -12.33
C GLU A 76 -0.38 -0.69 -10.96
N THR A 77 -1.18 -1.11 -9.98
CA THR A 77 -0.71 -1.34 -8.61
C THR A 77 0.24 -2.53 -8.54
N CYS A 78 -0.08 -3.65 -9.20
CA CYS A 78 0.79 -4.81 -9.23
C CYS A 78 2.16 -4.49 -9.84
N VAL A 79 2.19 -3.77 -10.96
CA VAL A 79 3.46 -3.47 -11.67
C VAL A 79 4.30 -2.38 -10.99
N SER A 80 3.74 -1.65 -10.01
CA SER A 80 4.52 -0.74 -9.16
C SER A 80 5.65 -1.46 -8.40
N CYS A 81 5.47 -2.75 -8.13
CA CYS A 81 6.43 -3.62 -7.45
C CYS A 81 6.90 -4.79 -8.31
N HIS A 82 6.01 -5.32 -9.15
CA HIS A 82 6.34 -6.42 -10.04
C HIS A 82 6.81 -5.92 -11.41
N HIS A 83 8.07 -5.49 -11.46
CA HIS A 83 8.75 -5.09 -12.69
C HIS A 83 10.07 -5.86 -12.88
N GLY A 84 10.66 -5.79 -14.07
CA GLY A 84 11.71 -6.72 -14.53
C GLY A 84 12.91 -6.90 -13.60
N SER A 85 13.32 -5.88 -12.84
CA SER A 85 14.43 -6.00 -11.86
C SER A 85 14.04 -6.64 -10.53
N HIS A 86 12.76 -6.59 -10.15
CA HIS A 86 12.27 -7.02 -8.84
C HIS A 86 11.48 -8.32 -8.90
N SER A 87 10.79 -8.58 -10.02
CA SER A 87 9.98 -9.79 -10.22
C SER A 87 9.87 -10.14 -11.71
N PRO A 88 10.96 -10.62 -12.34
CA PRO A 88 11.04 -10.84 -13.80
C PRO A 88 10.05 -11.88 -14.35
N LEU A 89 9.52 -12.76 -13.50
CA LEU A 89 8.59 -13.82 -13.88
C LEU A 89 7.14 -13.51 -13.47
N PHE A 90 6.83 -12.25 -13.15
CA PHE A 90 5.47 -11.86 -12.82
C PHE A 90 4.55 -11.95 -14.04
N ASP A 91 3.35 -12.46 -13.80
CA ASP A 91 2.28 -12.56 -14.79
C ASP A 91 0.99 -12.11 -14.09
N PHE A 92 0.47 -10.95 -14.48
CA PHE A 92 -0.71 -10.37 -13.84
C PHE A 92 -1.93 -11.31 -13.91
N GLU A 93 -2.20 -11.88 -15.08
CA GLU A 93 -3.35 -12.75 -15.33
C GLU A 93 -3.30 -14.03 -14.48
N LYS A 94 -2.08 -14.50 -14.16
CA LYS A 94 -1.89 -15.68 -13.30
C LYS A 94 -1.98 -15.38 -11.80
N TYR A 95 -1.60 -14.18 -11.38
CA TYR A 95 -1.48 -13.83 -9.96
C TYR A 95 -2.70 -13.10 -9.42
N TRP A 96 -3.31 -12.20 -10.20
CA TRP A 96 -4.47 -11.42 -9.78
C TRP A 96 -5.64 -12.28 -9.26
N PRO A 97 -5.98 -13.43 -9.89
CA PRO A 97 -7.09 -14.25 -9.41
C PRO A 97 -6.93 -14.82 -7.99
N LYS A 98 -5.70 -14.82 -7.43
CA LYS A 98 -5.42 -15.35 -6.09
C LYS A 98 -5.76 -14.39 -4.96
N ILE A 99 -5.83 -13.09 -5.25
CA ILE A 99 -6.02 -12.03 -4.25
C ILE A 99 -7.25 -11.17 -4.53
N GLN A 100 -7.85 -11.27 -5.72
CA GLN A 100 -9.07 -10.55 -6.03
C GLN A 100 -10.17 -10.90 -5.02
N HIS A 101 -10.85 -9.86 -4.56
CA HIS A 101 -11.89 -9.93 -3.53
C HIS A 101 -13.01 -8.96 -3.90
N LYS A 102 -14.23 -9.25 -3.41
CA LYS A 102 -15.48 -8.58 -3.78
C LYS A 102 -16.00 -7.72 -2.63
#